data_AF-A0A7J3R0Z1-F1
#
_entry.id   AF-A0A7J3R0Z1-F1
#
_cell.length_a   1.000
_cell.length_b   1.000
_cell.length_c   1.000
_cell.angle_alpha   90.00
_cell.angle_beta   90.00
_cell.angle_gamma   90.00
#
_symmetry.space_group_name_H-M   'P 1'
#
loop_
_entity.id
_entity.type
_entity.pdbx_description
1 polymer ?
#
loop_
_entity_poly.entity_id
_entity_poly.type
_entity_poly.pdbx_seq_one_letter_code
_entity_poly.pdbx_strand_id
1 'polypeptide(L)'
;MFRVRVNKIESMRDVDGNLGKRIELVEEREVSPFVLRPQSDEAKVVQDVLQALQQQLPIFPQKTQFVIPKILLFLTEHEYDSLGIAFDVNQVYEVTLENQSIRFKKVS
;
A
#
# COMPACT_ATOMS: atom_id res chain seq x y z
N MET A 1 9.01 -2.67 -12.29
CA MET A 1 7.84 -1.81 -12.24
C MET A 1 6.91 -2.33 -11.16
N PHE A 2 6.35 -1.46 -10.31
CA PHE A 2 5.41 -1.85 -9.26
C PHE A 2 4.35 -0.76 -9.06
N ARG A 3 3.23 -1.09 -8.42
CA ARG A 3 2.16 -0.13 -8.12
C ARG A 3 2.23 0.32 -6.67
N VAL A 4 1.95 1.61 -6.48
CA VAL A 4 1.77 2.21 -5.16
C VAL A 4 0.48 2.99 -5.13
N ARG A 5 -0.18 3.00 -3.97
CA ARG A 5 -1.32 3.88 -3.69
C ARG A 5 -0.86 4.98 -2.75
N VAL A 6 -1.32 6.21 -2.97
CA VAL A 6 -1.15 7.29 -2.01
C VAL A 6 -2.00 6.99 -0.78
N ASN A 7 -1.35 6.77 0.36
CA ASN A 7 -2.03 6.46 1.62
C ASN A 7 -2.35 7.72 2.40
N LYS A 8 -1.41 8.66 2.45
CA LYS A 8 -1.51 9.87 3.27
C LYS A 8 -0.71 11.01 2.66
N ILE A 9 -1.23 12.23 2.78
CA ILE A 9 -0.51 13.48 2.50
C ILE A 9 -0.69 14.36 3.74
N GLU A 10 0.41 14.78 4.35
CA GLU A 10 0.41 15.66 5.53
C GLU A 10 1.28 16.87 5.28
N SER A 11 0.95 17.99 5.93
CA SER A 11 1.85 19.14 6.00
C SER A 11 2.98 18.86 6.99
N MET A 12 4.18 19.32 6.65
CA MET A 12 5.35 19.27 7.53
C MET A 12 6.10 20.59 7.50
N ARG A 13 7.02 20.77 8.44
CA ARG A 13 8.05 21.79 8.38
C ARG A 13 9.42 21.12 8.38
N ASP A 14 10.32 21.62 7.56
CA ASP A 14 11.71 21.18 7.60
C ASP A 14 12.46 21.81 8.79
N VAL A 15 13.75 21.50 8.91
CA VAL A 15 14.62 22.04 9.98
C VAL A 15 14.80 23.55 9.91
N ASP A 16 14.61 24.14 8.73
CA ASP A 16 14.73 25.57 8.47
C ASP A 16 13.38 26.31 8.63
N GLY A 17 12.30 25.57 8.89
CA GLY A 17 10.95 26.09 9.13
C GLY A 17 10.09 26.25 7.86
N ASN A 18 10.60 25.88 6.68
CA ASN A 18 9.88 25.94 5.43
C ASN A 18 8.72 24.95 5.43
N LEU A 19 7.61 25.34 4.79
CA LEU A 19 6.47 24.46 4.60
C LEU A 19 6.77 23.39 3.55
N GLY A 20 6.23 22.20 3.78
CA GLY A 20 6.32 21.10 2.85
C GLY A 20 5.25 20.05 3.08
N LYS A 21 5.38 18.95 2.34
CA LYS A 21 4.46 17.82 2.34
C LYS A 21 5.21 16.53 2.65
N ARG A 22 4.61 15.71 3.51
CA ARG A 22 4.95 14.31 3.69
C ARG A 22 3.93 13.47 2.90
N ILE A 23 4.40 12.73 1.90
CA ILE A 23 3.59 11.84 1.09
C ILE A 23 3.98 10.41 1.41
N GLU A 24 3.01 9.61 1.85
CA GLU A 24 3.17 8.18 2.10
C GLU A 24 2.56 7.37 0.96
N LEU A 25 3.40 6.61 0.27
CA LEU A 25 3.02 5.72 -0.82
C LEU A 25 3.20 4.28 -0.37
N VAL A 26 2.12 3.51 -0.43
CA VAL A 26 2.07 2.15 0.09
C VAL A 26 1.96 1.16 -1.06
N GLU A 27 2.56 -0.02 -0.89
CA GLU A 27 2.56 -1.02 -1.93
C GLU A 27 1.14 -1.50 -2.22
N GLU A 28 0.74 -1.44 -3.49
CA GLU A 28 -0.53 -2.01 -3.93
C GLU A 28 -0.28 -3.47 -4.34
N ARG A 29 -0.64 -4.38 -3.42
CA ARG A 29 -0.63 -5.82 -3.69
C ARG A 29 -2.08 -6.30 -3.79
N GLU A 30 -2.40 -7.01 -4.87
CA GLU A 30 -3.53 -7.94 -4.85
C GLU A 30 -3.14 -9.05 -3.88
N VAL A 31 -3.60 -8.95 -2.63
CA VAL A 31 -3.45 -10.05 -1.68
C VAL A 31 -4.34 -11.16 -2.23
N SER A 32 -3.76 -12.08 -2.99
CA SER A 32 -4.44 -13.32 -3.35
C SER A 32 -4.87 -13.95 -2.03
N PRO A 33 -6.18 -14.20 -1.81
CA PRO A 33 -6.59 -14.96 -0.65
C PRO A 33 -5.83 -16.27 -0.74
N PHE A 34 -4.97 -16.53 0.26
CA PHE A 34 -4.21 -17.76 0.37
C PHE A 34 -5.20 -18.93 0.30
N VAL A 35 -5.41 -19.50 -0.90
CA VAL A 35 -6.10 -20.77 -1.04
C VAL A 35 -5.06 -21.82 -0.67
N LEU A 36 -4.88 -22.02 0.63
CA LEU A 36 -4.20 -23.21 1.15
C LEU A 36 -4.99 -24.40 0.61
N ARG A 37 -4.49 -25.05 -0.45
CA ARG A 37 -5.05 -26.31 -0.93
C ARG A 37 -4.56 -27.39 0.02
N PRO A 38 -5.45 -28.05 0.78
CA PRO A 38 -5.04 -29.11 1.69
C PRO A 38 -4.45 -30.25 0.87
N GLN A 39 -3.24 -30.70 1.26
CA GLN A 39 -2.52 -31.77 0.56
C GLN A 39 -3.04 -33.17 0.91
N SER A 40 -3.92 -33.30 1.91
CA SER A 40 -4.55 -34.55 2.32
C SER A 40 -6.02 -34.35 2.71
N ASP A 41 -6.78 -35.44 2.74
CA ASP A 41 -8.20 -35.43 3.11
C ASP A 41 -8.40 -35.06 4.59
N GLU A 42 -7.47 -35.44 5.47
CA GLU A 42 -7.49 -35.05 6.88
C GLU A 42 -7.27 -33.54 7.04
N ALA A 43 -6.34 -32.98 6.26
CA ALA A 43 -6.08 -31.54 6.26
C ALA A 43 -7.29 -30.74 5.74
N LYS A 44 -8.07 -31.31 4.81
CA LYS A 44 -9.30 -30.71 4.30
C LYS A 44 -10.38 -30.66 5.36
N VAL A 45 -10.59 -31.76 6.09
CA VAL A 45 -11.57 -31.80 7.20
C VAL A 45 -11.21 -30.78 8.27
N VAL A 46 -9.93 -30.66 8.64
CA VAL A 46 -9.48 -29.65 9.62
C VAL A 46 -9.71 -28.23 9.11
N GLN A 47 -9.44 -27.97 7.83
CA GLN A 47 -9.67 -26.66 7.22
C GLN A 47 -11.17 -26.29 7.18
N ASP A 48 -12.04 -27.24 6.84
CA ASP A 48 -13.49 -27.05 6.79
C ASP A 48 -14.06 -26.77 8.20
N VAL A 49 -13.57 -27.48 9.22
CA VAL A 49 -13.94 -27.24 10.62
C VAL A 49 -13.50 -25.85 11.09
N LEU A 50 -12.28 -25.44 10.76
CA LEU A 50 -11.78 -24.09 11.09
C LEU A 50 -12.57 -22.99 10.38
N GLN A 51 -12.94 -23.18 9.10
CA GLN A 51 -13.79 -22.24 8.38
C GLN A 51 -15.21 -22.16 8.98
N ALA A 52 -15.82 -23.29 9.32
CA ALA A 52 -17.13 -23.33 9.96
C ALA A 52 -17.13 -22.63 11.34
N LEU A 53 -16.05 -22.79 12.13
CA LEU A 53 -15.88 -22.09 13.40
C LEU A 53 -15.70 -20.57 13.22
N GLN A 54 -14.96 -20.14 12.19
CA GLN A 54 -14.82 -18.72 11.86
C GLN A 54 -16.15 -18.06 11.44
N GLN A 55 -17.06 -18.80 10.78
CA GLN A 55 -18.39 -18.30 10.44
C GLN A 55 -19.30 -18.05 11.66
N GLN A 56 -19.02 -18.71 12.79
CA GLN A 56 -19.82 -18.59 14.01
C GLN A 56 -19.34 -17.48 14.95
N LEU A 57 -18.13 -16.93 14.74
CA LEU A 57 -17.52 -15.87 15.56
C LEU A 57 -17.15 -14.65 14.70
N PRO A 58 -17.99 -13.61 14.62
CA PRO A 58 -17.75 -12.43 13.77
C PRO A 58 -16.63 -11.48 14.27
N ILE A 59 -15.80 -11.91 15.24
CA ILE A 59 -14.85 -11.03 15.94
C ILE A 59 -13.46 -11.00 15.27
N PHE A 60 -13.20 -11.83 14.26
CA PHE A 60 -11.93 -11.78 13.53
C PHE A 60 -12.05 -10.91 12.27
N PRO A 61 -11.50 -9.68 12.24
CA PRO A 61 -11.38 -8.94 11.00
C PRO A 61 -10.41 -9.69 10.07
N GLN A 62 -10.94 -10.46 9.13
CA GLN A 62 -10.20 -11.23 8.11
C GLN A 62 -9.43 -10.36 7.09
N LYS A 63 -9.19 -9.08 7.35
CA LYS A 63 -8.40 -8.22 6.47
C LYS A 63 -7.50 -7.34 7.31
N THR A 64 -6.44 -7.92 7.86
CA THR A 64 -5.21 -7.14 8.05
C THR A 64 -4.72 -6.82 6.63
N GLN A 65 -5.28 -5.77 6.02
CA GLN A 65 -4.65 -5.13 4.87
C GLN A 65 -3.33 -4.60 5.42
N PHE A 66 -2.27 -5.40 5.28
CA PHE A 66 -0.93 -4.96 5.61
C PHE A 66 -0.57 -3.85 4.64
N VAL A 67 -0.78 -2.61 5.09
CA VAL A 67 -0.34 -1.42 4.40
C VAL A 67 1.16 -1.34 4.61
N ILE A 68 1.93 -1.76 3.61
CA ILE A 68 3.40 -1.73 3.65
C ILE A 68 3.85 -0.43 3.01
N PRO A 69 4.43 0.52 3.77
CA PRO A 69 5.00 1.73 3.18
C PRO A 69 6.13 1.35 2.22
N LYS A 70 6.04 1.84 0.97
CA LYS A 70 6.97 1.54 -0.11
C LYS A 70 7.89 2.71 -0.42
N ILE A 71 7.34 3.92 -0.40
CA ILE A 71 8.06 5.18 -0.63
C ILE A 71 7.48 6.23 0.33
N LEU A 72 8.35 6.92 1.07
CA LEU A 72 7.98 8.13 1.80
C LEU A 72 8.74 9.30 1.20
N LEU A 73 8.02 10.34 0.81
CA LEU A 73 8.59 11.58 0.30
C LEU A 73 8.37 12.69 1.33
N PHE A 74 9.42 13.43 1.61
CA PHE A 74 9.39 14.65 2.41
C PHE A 74 9.90 15.75 1.49
N LEU A 75 9.00 16.59 1.00
CA LEU A 75 9.29 17.59 -0.02
C LEU A 75 8.89 18.95 0.51
N THR A 76 9.73 19.96 0.32
CA THR A 76 9.30 21.36 0.40
C THR A 76 8.22 21.63 -0.66
N GLU A 77 7.46 22.72 -0.53
CA GLU A 77 6.48 23.11 -1.56
C GLU A 77 7.15 23.27 -2.94
N HIS A 78 8.35 23.86 -3.00
CA HIS A 78 9.09 24.02 -4.26
C HIS A 78 9.51 22.70 -4.90
N GLU A 79 9.99 21.73 -4.11
CA GLU A 79 10.34 20.40 -4.63
C GLU A 79 9.10 19.62 -5.09
N TYR A 80 7.98 19.77 -4.38
CA TYR A 80 6.70 19.18 -4.75
C TYR A 80 6.21 19.72 -6.10
N ASP A 81 6.28 21.04 -6.28
CA ASP A 81 5.93 21.68 -7.56
C ASP A 81 6.88 21.26 -8.69
N SER A 82 8.19 21.17 -8.39
CA SER A 82 9.22 20.73 -9.35
C SER A 82 9.06 19.27 -9.76
N LEU A 83 8.55 18.42 -8.86
CA LEU A 83 8.25 17.02 -9.15
C LEU A 83 7.13 16.90 -10.21
N GLY A 84 6.27 17.92 -10.33
CA GLY A 84 5.26 18.02 -11.39
C GLY A 84 4.15 16.97 -11.30
N ILE A 85 3.93 16.40 -10.11
CA ILE A 85 2.90 15.37 -9.86
C ILE A 85 1.94 15.89 -8.79
N ALA A 86 0.65 15.90 -9.11
CA ALA A 86 -0.41 16.14 -8.14
C ALA A 86 -0.82 14.83 -7.46
N PHE A 87 -0.15 14.49 -6.35
CA PHE A 87 -0.58 13.36 -5.52
C PHE A 87 -1.95 13.63 -4.89
N ASP A 88 -2.82 12.62 -4.92
CA ASP A 88 -4.13 12.62 -4.26
C ASP A 88 -4.30 11.29 -3.52
N VAL A 89 -4.97 11.32 -2.37
CA VAL A 89 -5.18 10.15 -1.51
C VAL A 89 -5.99 9.10 -2.27
N ASN A 90 -5.62 7.83 -2.08
CA ASN A 90 -6.16 6.68 -2.79
C ASN A 90 -5.83 6.60 -4.28
N GLN A 91 -5.14 7.59 -4.86
CA GLN A 91 -4.69 7.50 -6.24
C GLN A 91 -3.56 6.49 -6.37
N VAL A 92 -3.60 5.72 -7.46
CA VAL A 92 -2.63 4.67 -7.78
C VAL A 92 -1.64 5.17 -8.82
N TYR A 93 -0.38 4.83 -8.61
CA TYR A 93 0.73 5.15 -9.51
C TYR A 93 1.53 3.90 -9.82
N GLU A 94 1.90 3.78 -11.08
CA GLU A 94 2.91 2.84 -11.55
C GLU A 94 4.28 3.49 -11.41
N VAL A 95 5.19 2.81 -10.71
CA VAL A 95 6.54 3.28 -10.41
C VAL A 95 7.56 2.47 -11.18
N THR A 96 8.43 3.18 -11.91
CA THR A 96 9.59 2.63 -12.59
C THR A 96 10.87 3.16 -11.98
N LEU A 97 11.76 2.26 -11.57
CA LEU A 97 13.11 2.55 -11.10
C LEU A 97 14.09 2.17 -12.21
N GLU A 98 14.72 3.14 -12.86
CA GLU A 98 15.63 2.91 -13.97
C GLU A 98 16.60 4.07 -14.12
N ASN A 99 17.86 3.81 -14.44
CA ASN A 99 18.88 4.84 -14.70
C ASN A 99 18.95 5.90 -13.58
N GLN A 100 18.97 5.44 -12.31
CA GLN A 100 19.00 6.29 -11.12
C GLN A 100 17.78 7.24 -11.00
N SER A 101 16.70 6.97 -11.74
CA SER A 101 15.49 7.77 -11.75
C SER A 101 14.30 6.99 -11.19
N ILE A 102 13.42 7.69 -10.48
CA ILE A 102 12.11 7.19 -10.02
C ILE A 102 11.04 7.90 -10.85
N ARG A 103 10.32 7.17 -11.70
CA ARG A 103 9.25 7.73 -12.53
C ARG A 103 7.90 7.21 -12.08
N PHE A 104 6.97 8.13 -11.87
CA PHE A 104 5.58 7.83 -11.52
C PHE A 104 4.68 8.07 -12.72
N LYS A 105 3.77 7.14 -12.98
CA LYS A 105 2.72 7.28 -13.99
C LYS A 105 1.37 7.00 -13.34
N LYS A 106 0.44 7.95 -13.42
CA LYS A 106 -0.92 7.76 -12.90
C LYS A 106 -1.57 6.58 -13.60
N VAL A 107 -2.08 5.63 -12.83
CA VAL A 107 -2.93 4.55 -13.33
C VAL A 107 -4.35 5.10 -13.26
N SER A 108 -4.78 5.74 -14.37
CA SER A 108 -6.09 6.35 -14.65
C SER A 108 -7.02 6.60 -13.46
#